data_AF-A0A516SL49-F1
#
_entry.id   AF-A0A516SL49-F1
#
_cell.length_a   1.000
_cell.length_b   1.000
_cell.length_c   1.000
_cell.angle_alpha   90.00
_cell.angle_beta   90.00
_cell.angle_gamma   90.00
#
_symmetry.space_group_name_H-M   'P 1'
#
loop_
_entity.id
_entity.type
_entity.pdbx_description
1 polymer ?
#
loop_
_entity_poly.entity_id
_entity_poly.type
_entity_poly.pdbx_seq_one_letter_code
_entity_poly.pdbx_strand_id
1 'polypeptide(L)'
;MAQPDQSLQALKLDSFDLLRTPTLFAELEASEAVKELDGAEVRHLAGLLKAYEVPAGTTIFSEGDAAAYMGMVLDGRLTVSKRNDEASGKPLYSMTAGKVFGEMAILDGEPRSASVTAAATSHIAVLSRDAFDTLCRERPMIALKILRRLGRLLSQRLRRTSGLLVDYLP
;
A
#
# COMPACT_ATOMS: atom_id res chain seq x y z
N MET A 1 -25.19 7.93 5.77
CA MET A 1 -24.51 7.56 4.50
C MET A 1 -23.05 7.97 4.65
N ALA A 2 -22.10 7.03 4.62
CA ALA A 2 -20.69 7.39 4.57
C ALA A 2 -20.43 8.18 3.28
N GLN A 3 -19.75 9.32 3.37
CA GLN A 3 -19.37 10.09 2.19
C GLN A 3 -18.46 9.22 1.29
N PRO A 4 -18.56 9.34 -0.04
CA PRO A 4 -17.68 8.61 -0.95
C PRO A 4 -16.24 9.06 -0.72
N ASP A 5 -15.39 8.10 -0.35
CA ASP A 5 -13.99 8.31 -0.05
C ASP A 5 -13.24 8.91 -1.24
N GLN A 6 -12.89 10.18 -1.14
CA GLN A 6 -12.29 10.93 -2.25
C GLN A 6 -10.88 10.41 -2.58
N SER A 7 -10.18 9.82 -1.62
CA SER A 7 -8.82 9.33 -1.82
C SER A 7 -8.74 8.16 -2.80
N LEU A 8 -9.84 7.39 -2.94
CA LEU A 8 -9.92 6.23 -3.83
C LEU A 8 -10.54 6.54 -5.20
N GLN A 9 -11.08 7.75 -5.42
CA GLN A 9 -11.69 8.11 -6.71
C GLN A 9 -10.68 8.09 -7.87
N ALA A 10 -9.39 8.23 -7.58
CA ALA A 10 -8.32 8.10 -8.55
C ALA A 10 -8.13 6.66 -9.07
N LEU A 11 -8.42 5.65 -8.23
CA LEU A 11 -8.51 4.25 -8.63
C LEU A 11 -9.83 4.04 -9.38
N LYS A 12 -9.83 4.37 -10.68
CA LYS A 12 -10.96 4.14 -11.60
C LYS A 12 -11.12 2.65 -11.94
N LEU A 13 -11.19 1.81 -10.91
CA LEU A 13 -11.26 0.36 -10.97
C LEU A 13 -12.44 -0.11 -10.15
N ASP A 14 -13.08 -1.20 -10.59
CA ASP A 14 -14.16 -1.80 -9.84
C ASP A 14 -13.60 -2.56 -8.63
N SER A 15 -14.16 -2.27 -7.46
CA SER A 15 -13.78 -2.96 -6.23
C SER A 15 -14.59 -4.24 -6.03
N PHE A 16 -13.97 -5.26 -5.43
CA PHE A 16 -14.66 -6.47 -4.99
C PHE A 16 -14.51 -6.69 -3.48
N ASP A 17 -15.35 -7.58 -2.94
CA ASP A 17 -15.36 -7.95 -1.52
C ASP A 17 -14.26 -8.98 -1.24
N LEU A 18 -13.19 -8.55 -0.57
CA LEU A 18 -12.05 -9.41 -0.23
C LEU A 18 -12.44 -10.62 0.62
N LEU A 19 -13.42 -10.47 1.51
CA LEU A 19 -13.86 -11.54 2.41
C LEU A 19 -14.58 -12.67 1.64
N ARG A 20 -15.03 -12.40 0.41
CA ARG A 20 -15.64 -13.39 -0.49
C ARG A 20 -14.62 -14.09 -1.40
N THR A 21 -13.34 -13.75 -1.30
CA THR A 21 -12.27 -14.35 -2.10
C THR A 21 -11.23 -14.98 -1.17
N PRO A 22 -11.44 -16.24 -0.72
CA PRO A 22 -10.62 -16.87 0.32
C PRO A 22 -9.12 -16.93 0.00
N THR A 23 -8.78 -17.13 -1.28
CA THR A 23 -7.39 -17.17 -1.74
C THR A 23 -6.68 -15.83 -1.53
N LEU A 24 -7.30 -14.72 -1.94
CA LEU A 24 -6.74 -13.38 -1.75
C LEU A 24 -6.78 -12.92 -0.29
N PHE A 25 -7.78 -13.36 0.48
CA PHE A 25 -7.82 -13.12 1.92
C PHE A 25 -6.65 -13.83 2.64
N ALA A 26 -6.29 -15.04 2.23
CA ALA A 26 -5.12 -15.74 2.77
C ALA A 26 -3.81 -14.99 2.46
N GLU A 27 -3.69 -14.34 1.30
CA GLU A 27 -2.54 -13.48 0.98
C GLU A 27 -2.47 -12.22 1.86
N LEU A 28 -3.63 -11.66 2.23
CA LEU A 28 -3.68 -10.62 3.25
C LEU A 28 -3.17 -11.16 4.59
N GLU A 29 -3.63 -12.33 5.04
CA GLU A 29 -3.18 -12.95 6.30
C GLU A 29 -1.67 -13.24 6.32
N ALA A 30 -1.09 -13.61 5.17
CA ALA A 30 0.34 -13.83 5.01
C ALA A 30 1.17 -12.54 4.90
N SER A 31 0.53 -11.39 4.67
CA SER A 31 1.18 -10.12 4.41
C SER A 31 2.02 -9.64 5.57
N GLU A 32 3.15 -8.99 5.24
CA GLU A 32 3.98 -8.33 6.25
C GLU A 32 3.23 -7.20 6.96
N ALA A 33 2.17 -6.63 6.39
CA ALA A 33 1.41 -5.53 6.99
C ALA A 33 0.68 -5.94 8.28
N VAL A 34 0.20 -7.19 8.36
CA VAL A 34 -0.72 -7.65 9.39
C VAL A 34 -0.14 -8.67 10.35
N LYS A 35 1.17 -8.94 10.28
CA LYS A 35 1.86 -9.93 11.15
C LYS A 35 1.70 -9.73 12.66
N GLU A 36 1.32 -8.53 13.09
CA GLU A 36 1.13 -8.18 14.50
C GLU A 36 -0.35 -8.26 14.94
N LEU A 37 -1.25 -8.58 14.01
CA LEU A 37 -2.69 -8.67 14.22
C LEU A 37 -3.09 -10.13 14.41
N ASP A 38 -4.05 -10.38 15.28
CA ASP A 38 -4.70 -11.69 15.36
C ASP A 38 -5.77 -11.86 14.26
N GLY A 39 -6.31 -13.08 14.09
CA GLY A 39 -7.27 -13.36 13.02
C GLY A 39 -8.58 -12.56 13.10
N ALA A 40 -9.00 -12.13 14.30
CA ALA A 40 -10.19 -11.28 14.44
C ALA A 40 -9.87 -9.84 14.03
N GLU A 41 -8.69 -9.34 14.39
CA GLU A 41 -8.18 -8.03 13.98
C GLU A 41 -7.94 -7.97 12.46
N VAL A 42 -7.39 -9.02 11.85
CA VAL A 42 -7.23 -9.11 10.39
C VAL A 42 -8.58 -9.08 9.69
N ARG A 43 -9.57 -9.84 10.17
CA ARG A 43 -10.93 -9.80 9.61
C ARG A 43 -11.58 -8.43 9.75
N HIS A 44 -11.37 -7.75 10.89
CA HIS A 44 -11.86 -6.40 11.07
C HIS A 44 -11.22 -5.41 10.09
N LEU A 45 -9.88 -5.46 9.96
CA LEU A 45 -9.15 -4.64 8.99
C LEU A 45 -9.64 -4.92 7.56
N ALA A 46 -9.81 -6.19 7.19
CA ALA A 46 -10.27 -6.59 5.86
C ALA A 46 -11.64 -6.01 5.50
N GLY A 47 -12.54 -5.84 6.48
CA GLY A 47 -13.83 -5.16 6.27
C GLY A 47 -13.73 -3.66 5.97
N LEU A 48 -12.59 -3.03 6.27
CA LEU A 48 -12.29 -1.63 5.94
C LEU A 48 -11.52 -1.48 4.62
N LEU A 49 -10.95 -2.56 4.11
CA LEU A 49 -10.19 -2.56 2.86
C LEU A 49 -11.13 -2.59 1.66
N LYS A 50 -10.75 -1.92 0.59
CA LYS A 50 -11.31 -2.15 -0.74
C LYS A 50 -10.32 -2.94 -1.58
N ALA A 51 -10.76 -4.05 -2.16
CA ALA A 51 -9.90 -4.85 -3.02
C ALA A 51 -10.17 -4.54 -4.49
N TYR A 52 -9.11 -4.57 -5.31
CA TYR A 52 -9.14 -4.21 -6.72
C TYR A 52 -8.31 -5.20 -7.53
N GLU A 53 -8.78 -5.52 -8.73
CA GLU A 53 -7.95 -6.07 -9.79
C GLU A 53 -7.35 -4.91 -10.60
N VAL A 54 -6.05 -4.98 -10.86
CA VAL A 54 -5.28 -3.96 -11.55
C VAL A 54 -4.65 -4.57 -12.79
N PRO A 55 -5.12 -4.24 -14.00
CA PRO A 55 -4.54 -4.76 -15.24
C PRO A 55 -3.06 -4.37 -15.40
N ALA A 56 -2.28 -5.22 -16.06
CA ALA A 56 -0.89 -4.91 -16.42
C ALA A 56 -0.77 -3.59 -17.19
N GLY A 57 0.25 -2.80 -16.87
CA GLY A 57 0.48 -1.46 -17.43
C GLY A 57 -0.30 -0.33 -16.75
N THR A 58 -1.24 -0.65 -15.86
CA THR A 58 -2.03 0.37 -15.16
C THR A 58 -1.19 1.10 -14.11
N THR A 59 -1.14 2.43 -14.19
CA THR A 59 -0.54 3.26 -13.14
C THR A 59 -1.54 3.44 -12.01
N ILE A 60 -1.17 3.00 -10.82
CA ILE A 60 -1.99 3.07 -9.62
C ILE A 60 -1.96 4.51 -9.07
N PHE A 61 -0.78 5.10 -8.97
CA PHE A 61 -0.58 6.53 -8.70
C PHE A 61 0.80 6.97 -9.21
N SER A 62 0.95 8.28 -9.39
CA SER A 62 2.18 8.92 -9.82
C SER A 62 2.87 9.64 -8.66
N GLU A 63 4.20 9.74 -8.74
CA GLU A 63 4.98 10.61 -7.85
C GLU A 63 4.46 12.06 -7.91
N GLY A 64 4.24 12.64 -6.73
CA GLY A 64 3.68 13.98 -6.56
C GLY A 64 2.14 14.03 -6.46
N ASP A 65 1.42 12.92 -6.67
CA ASP A 65 -0.03 12.91 -6.49
C ASP A 65 -0.40 13.20 -5.02
N ALA A 66 -1.44 14.02 -4.80
CA ALA A 66 -1.89 14.41 -3.46
C ALA A 66 -2.82 13.37 -2.81
N ALA A 67 -3.41 12.45 -3.59
CA ALA A 67 -4.32 11.45 -3.07
C ALA A 67 -3.58 10.40 -2.22
N ALA A 68 -3.99 10.26 -0.96
CA ALA A 68 -3.33 9.40 0.02
C ALA A 68 -4.19 8.19 0.40
N TYR A 69 -3.74 7.02 -0.03
CA TYR A 69 -4.17 5.70 0.42
C TYR A 69 -2.95 4.81 0.49
N MET A 70 -2.98 3.79 1.34
CA MET A 70 -1.96 2.74 1.35
C MET A 70 -2.56 1.45 0.82
N GLY A 71 -1.71 0.57 0.33
CA GLY A 71 -2.16 -0.72 -0.17
C GLY A 71 -1.22 -1.86 0.11
N MET A 72 -1.75 -3.05 -0.06
CA MET A 72 -1.05 -4.33 0.03
C MET A 72 -1.21 -5.04 -1.30
N VAL A 73 -0.12 -5.57 -1.83
CA VAL A 73 -0.18 -6.49 -2.97
C VAL A 73 -0.65 -7.84 -2.43
N LEU A 74 -1.78 -8.33 -2.91
CA LEU A 74 -2.31 -9.65 -2.58
C LEU A 74 -1.76 -10.68 -3.58
N ASP A 75 -1.71 -10.31 -4.86
CA ASP A 75 -1.19 -11.15 -5.94
C ASP A 75 -0.65 -10.28 -7.08
N GLY A 76 0.22 -10.85 -7.92
CA GLY A 76 0.81 -10.19 -9.07
C GLY A 76 2.12 -9.43 -8.76
N ARG A 77 2.38 -8.39 -9.54
CA ARG A 77 3.64 -7.64 -9.49
C ARG A 77 3.44 -6.17 -9.79
N LEU A 78 3.92 -5.33 -8.88
CA LEU A 78 3.97 -3.87 -9.05
C LEU A 78 5.43 -3.41 -9.22
N THR A 79 5.63 -2.33 -9.96
CA THR A 79 6.92 -1.63 -10.10
C THR A 79 6.82 -0.27 -9.45
N VAL A 80 7.81 0.06 -8.63
CA VAL A 80 8.00 1.39 -8.05
C VAL A 80 9.05 2.12 -8.88
N SER A 81 8.72 3.31 -9.37
CA SER A 81 9.65 4.16 -10.13
C SER A 81 9.71 5.57 -9.56
N LYS A 82 10.84 6.23 -9.76
CA LYS A 82 11.04 7.63 -9.36
C LYS A 82 11.36 8.47 -10.59
N ARG A 83 10.84 9.69 -10.64
CA ARG A 83 11.13 10.63 -11.70
C ARG A 83 12.63 10.91 -11.75
N ASN A 84 13.19 10.81 -12.95
CA ASN A 84 14.51 11.31 -13.31
C ASN A 84 14.32 12.29 -14.48
N ASP A 85 15.42 12.78 -15.06
CA ASP A 85 15.37 13.64 -16.25
C ASP A 85 14.77 12.93 -17.50
N GLU A 86 14.46 11.63 -17.42
CA GLU A 86 13.81 10.85 -18.48
C GLU A 86 12.28 10.79 -18.28
N ALA A 87 11.54 10.77 -19.39
CA ALA A 87 10.08 10.85 -19.39
C ALA A 87 9.36 9.68 -18.67
N SER A 88 9.97 8.50 -18.59
CA SER A 88 9.37 7.30 -17.98
C SER A 88 9.70 7.09 -16.50
N GLY A 89 10.61 7.90 -15.93
CA GLY A 89 11.20 7.64 -14.62
C GLY A 89 12.16 6.44 -14.60
N LYS A 90 12.96 6.35 -13.55
CA LYS A 90 13.87 5.21 -13.28
C LYS A 90 13.17 4.19 -12.37
N PRO A 91 13.05 2.91 -12.77
CA PRO A 91 12.53 1.87 -11.88
C PRO A 91 13.49 1.68 -10.70
N LEU A 92 12.95 1.71 -9.48
CA LEU A 92 13.72 1.52 -8.25
C LEU A 92 13.72 0.05 -7.83
N TYR A 93 12.54 -0.56 -7.74
CA TYR A 93 12.36 -1.96 -7.38
C TYR A 93 10.97 -2.46 -7.78
N SER A 94 10.79 -3.78 -7.76
CA SER A 94 9.47 -4.42 -7.90
C SER A 94 8.99 -5.00 -6.58
N MET A 95 7.68 -5.12 -6.47
CA MET A 95 6.98 -5.67 -5.31
C MET A 95 6.06 -6.79 -5.76
N THR A 96 5.91 -7.79 -4.90
CA THR A 96 5.02 -8.94 -5.08
C THR A 96 4.10 -9.07 -3.87
N ALA A 97 3.28 -10.12 -3.85
CA ALA A 97 2.38 -10.46 -2.75
C ALA A 97 3.00 -10.27 -1.36
N GLY A 98 2.20 -9.73 -0.43
CA GLY A 98 2.55 -9.46 0.96
C GLY A 98 3.32 -8.16 1.21
N LYS A 99 3.64 -7.38 0.17
CA LYS A 99 4.34 -6.09 0.29
C LYS A 99 3.35 -4.91 0.36
N VAL A 100 3.75 -3.90 1.13
CA VAL A 100 3.02 -2.64 1.34
C VAL A 100 3.56 -1.53 0.45
N PHE A 101 2.66 -0.70 -0.07
CA PHE A 101 2.97 0.53 -0.79
C PHE A 101 2.07 1.70 -0.37
N GLY A 102 2.52 2.90 -0.70
CA GLY A 102 1.76 4.13 -0.50
C GLY A 102 1.57 4.52 0.98
N GLU A 103 2.23 3.81 1.89
CA GLU A 103 2.11 4.02 3.33
C GLU A 103 2.66 5.36 3.79
N MET A 104 3.70 5.88 3.12
CA MET A 104 4.34 7.14 3.50
C MET A 104 3.33 8.28 3.51
N ALA A 105 2.60 8.47 2.39
CA ALA A 105 1.60 9.52 2.27
C ALA A 105 0.51 9.46 3.34
N ILE A 106 0.12 8.27 3.81
CA ILE A 106 -0.84 8.13 4.93
C ILE A 106 -0.22 8.62 6.25
N LEU A 107 1.05 8.29 6.50
CA LEU A 107 1.75 8.53 7.75
C LEU A 107 2.25 9.98 7.92
N ASP A 108 2.78 10.59 6.87
CA ASP A 108 3.37 11.93 6.92
C ASP A 108 2.47 13.02 6.32
N GLY A 109 1.48 12.65 5.52
CA GLY A 109 0.59 13.60 4.85
C GLY A 109 1.20 14.25 3.60
N GLU A 110 2.39 13.82 3.18
CA GLU A 110 3.08 14.36 2.02
C GLU A 110 2.56 13.72 0.71
N PRO A 111 2.79 14.38 -0.45
CA PRO A 111 2.51 13.79 -1.76
C PRO A 111 3.23 12.45 -1.98
N ARG A 112 2.77 11.66 -2.96
CA ARG A 112 3.40 10.37 -3.31
C ARG A 112 4.90 10.53 -3.57
N SER A 113 5.72 9.78 -2.83
CA SER A 113 7.19 9.81 -2.94
C SER A 113 7.76 9.10 -4.18
N ALA A 114 6.93 8.32 -4.87
CA ALA A 114 7.27 7.54 -6.06
C ALA A 114 5.99 7.17 -6.83
N SER A 115 6.15 6.81 -8.10
CA SER A 115 5.07 6.23 -8.92
C SER A 115 4.98 4.72 -8.71
N VAL A 116 3.77 4.17 -8.84
CA VAL A 116 3.51 2.73 -8.78
C VAL A 116 2.68 2.30 -9.99
N THR A 117 3.17 1.31 -10.71
CA THR A 117 2.53 0.74 -11.91
C THR A 117 2.46 -0.77 -11.81
N ALA A 118 1.35 -1.38 -12.26
CA ALA A 118 1.23 -2.83 -12.35
C ALA A 118 2.10 -3.37 -13.49
N ALA A 119 3.10 -4.20 -13.17
CA ALA A 119 3.94 -4.87 -14.16
C ALA A 119 3.29 -6.14 -14.73
N ALA A 120 2.35 -6.72 -13.98
CA ALA A 120 1.47 -7.80 -14.39
C ALA A 120 0.07 -7.52 -13.83
N THR A 121 -0.96 -8.21 -14.34
CA THR A 121 -2.29 -8.17 -13.69
C THR A 121 -2.11 -8.53 -12.21
N SER A 122 -2.62 -7.69 -11.32
CA SER A 122 -2.34 -7.75 -9.90
C SER A 122 -3.61 -7.54 -9.08
N HIS A 123 -3.66 -8.13 -7.91
CA HIS A 123 -4.72 -7.89 -6.94
C HIS A 123 -4.17 -7.09 -5.77
N ILE A 124 -4.85 -6.02 -5.40
CA ILE A 124 -4.45 -5.16 -4.29
C ILE A 124 -5.59 -4.99 -3.29
N ALA A 125 -5.26 -4.88 -2.01
CA ALA A 125 -6.17 -4.38 -0.99
C ALA A 125 -5.72 -2.99 -0.56
N VAL A 126 -6.65 -2.03 -0.54
CA VAL A 126 -6.37 -0.62 -0.30
C VAL A 126 -7.09 -0.16 0.96
N LEU A 127 -6.33 0.49 1.85
CA LEU A 127 -6.83 1.23 2.98
C LEU A 127 -6.72 2.73 2.66
N SER A 128 -7.86 3.39 2.56
CA SER A 128 -7.92 4.83 2.36
C SER A 128 -7.55 5.62 3.62
N ARG A 129 -7.34 6.93 3.46
CA ARG A 129 -7.15 7.83 4.59
C ARG A 129 -8.35 7.81 5.54
N ASP A 130 -9.56 7.95 5.02
CA ASP A 130 -10.77 8.02 5.87
C ASP A 130 -11.00 6.71 6.63
N ALA A 131 -10.70 5.56 6.00
CA ALA A 131 -10.77 4.26 6.65
C ALA A 131 -9.68 4.09 7.73
N PHE A 132 -8.47 4.59 7.47
CA PHE A 132 -7.39 4.60 8.46
C PHE A 132 -7.73 5.51 9.66
N ASP A 133 -8.26 6.71 9.42
CA ASP A 133 -8.69 7.62 10.49
C ASP A 133 -9.84 7.03 11.30
N THR A 134 -10.76 6.31 10.64
CA THR A 134 -11.83 5.56 11.31
C THR A 134 -11.26 4.44 12.16
N LEU A 135 -10.29 3.68 11.66
CA LEU A 135 -9.60 2.64 12.43
C LEU A 135 -8.89 3.23 13.66
N CYS A 136 -8.24 4.39 13.54
CA CYS A 136 -7.61 5.10 14.65
C CYS A 136 -8.62 5.50 15.73
N ARG A 137 -9.82 5.94 15.35
CA ARG A 137 -10.88 6.32 16.30
C ARG A 137 -11.57 5.12 16.94
N GLU A 138 -11.93 4.12 16.15
CA GLU A 138 -12.80 3.02 16.61
C GLU A 138 -12.02 1.84 17.18
N ARG A 139 -10.82 1.57 16.67
CA ARG A 139 -9.97 0.44 17.08
C ARG A 139 -8.50 0.88 17.22
N PRO A 140 -8.19 1.79 18.16
CA PRO A 140 -6.86 2.38 18.31
C PRO A 140 -5.73 1.36 18.51
N MET A 141 -6.03 0.21 19.13
CA MET A 141 -5.04 -0.87 19.30
C MET A 141 -4.65 -1.54 17.99
N ILE A 142 -5.59 -1.72 17.06
CA ILE A 142 -5.31 -2.27 15.72
C ILE A 142 -4.48 -1.24 14.93
N ALA A 143 -4.90 0.03 14.96
CA ALA A 143 -4.17 1.12 14.32
C ALA A 143 -2.73 1.23 14.84
N LEU A 144 -2.52 1.13 16.15
CA LEU A 144 -1.19 1.16 16.78
C LEU A 144 -0.31 -0.01 16.32
N LYS A 145 -0.86 -1.22 16.20
CA LYS A 145 -0.13 -2.39 15.68
C LYS A 145 0.29 -2.18 14.23
N ILE A 146 -0.62 -1.68 13.38
CA ILE A 146 -0.31 -1.34 11.98
C ILE A 146 0.78 -0.27 11.92
N LEU A 147 0.64 0.82 12.67
CA LEU A 147 1.61 1.92 12.70
C LEU A 147 3.00 1.45 13.13
N ARG A 148 3.09 0.63 14.18
CA ARG A 148 4.35 0.00 14.63
C ARG A 148 4.96 -0.85 13.52
N ARG A 149 4.13 -1.62 12.80
CA ARG A 149 4.60 -2.46 11.71
C ARG A 149 5.14 -1.64 10.54
N LEU A 150 4.41 -0.61 10.12
CA LEU A 150 4.85 0.31 9.06
C LEU A 150 6.13 1.04 9.45
N GLY A 151 6.23 1.55 10.69
CA GLY A 151 7.43 2.17 11.21
C GLY A 151 8.64 1.24 11.16
N ARG A 152 8.48 -0.04 11.52
CA ARG A 152 9.55 -1.05 11.39
C ARG A 152 9.96 -1.27 9.94
N LEU A 153 8.99 -1.40 9.03
CA LEU A 153 9.25 -1.61 7.59
C LEU A 153 10.01 -0.43 6.98
N LEU A 154 9.56 0.80 7.22
CA LEU A 154 10.24 2.01 6.76
C LEU A 154 11.65 2.13 7.34
N SER A 155 11.81 1.85 8.64
CA SER A 155 13.11 1.88 9.31
C SER A 155 14.09 0.85 8.73
N GLN A 156 13.62 -0.34 8.38
CA GLN A 156 14.41 -1.38 7.71
C GLN A 156 14.77 -0.99 6.28
N ARG A 157 13.81 -0.46 5.51
CA ARG A 157 14.03 0.05 4.15
C ARG A 157 15.08 1.16 4.14
N LEU A 158 14.96 2.14 5.05
CA LEU A 158 15.93 3.23 5.19
C LEU A 158 17.33 2.70 5.51
N ARG A 159 17.49 1.83 6.51
CA ARG A 159 18.79 1.23 6.84
C ARG A 159 19.43 0.52 5.64
N ARG A 160 18.62 -0.23 4.88
CA ARG A 160 19.11 -0.92 3.68
C ARG A 160 19.54 0.07 2.59
N THR A 161 18.72 1.07 2.28
CA THR A 161 19.04 2.07 1.27
C THR A 161 20.25 2.91 1.66
N SER A 162 20.34 3.36 2.91
CA SER A 162 21.51 4.10 3.42
C SER A 162 22.79 3.27 3.37
N GLY A 163 22.72 1.96 3.67
CA GLY A 163 23.87 1.07 3.53
C GLY A 163 24.36 0.94 2.08
N LEU A 164 23.43 0.84 1.12
CA LEU A 164 23.78 0.79 -0.31
C LEU A 164 24.38 2.09 -0.84
N LEU A 165 24.02 3.24 -0.24
CA LEU A 165 24.57 4.53 -0.65
C LEU A 165 26.03 4.73 -0.24
N VAL A 166 26.51 4.00 0.78
CA VAL A 166 27.93 4.06 1.19
C VAL A 166 28.85 3.69 0.02
N ASP A 167 28.43 2.74 -0.81
CA ASP A 167 29.18 2.30 -1.99
C ASP A 167 29.27 3.39 -3.10
N TYR A 168 28.50 4.47 -2.97
CA TYR A 168 28.43 5.59 -3.93
C TYR A 168 28.91 6.93 -3.35
N LEU A 169 29.29 6.98 -2.07
CA LEU A 169 29.86 8.18 -1.44
C LEU A 169 31.39 8.22 -1.69
N PRO A 170 31.95 9.41 -1.99
CA PRO A 170 33.39 9.58 -2.26
C PRO A 170 34.27 9.38 -1.03
#